data_AF-Q1LHB2-F1
#
_entry.id   AF-Q1LHB2-F1
#
_cell.length_a   1.000
_cell.length_b   1.000
_cell.length_c   1.000
_cell.angle_alpha   90.00
_cell.angle_beta   90.00
_cell.angle_gamma   90.00
#
_symmetry.space_group_name_H-M   'P 1'
#
loop_
_entity.id
_entity.type
_entity.pdbx_description
1 polymer ?
#
loop_
_entity_poly.entity_id
_entity_poly.type
_entity_poly.pdbx_seq_one_letter_code
_entity_poly.pdbx_strand_id
1 'polypeptide(L)'
;MPLPQSHQPRSAASLRPWAPRLALALVTTAALAGCGGGGDGDSAQTAVPAAVPARLCPASVDYSTPYVGGTGSGELVSVQIDTTKMTWAVTFLDSSVPRTTGTVQPTRSDPTNGQNVVTGKLAQETGLPTDKLNQCAFQLIGASLDASRPARLFLGEGVMGGTIPGARIQFNGIAGAGAVPDTTFPYFQFIGFAQTETDLSKIAGVYNGSGFHEIPSKNFAQVAQDYKMSLAADGSFTVCDNKTGGTCKQKGNKFVPQGNGSLLSTNYEGEQQPSLGGVLGRAYLIVGKLRGQLVPIMIRVGYANASFTNLQPVGADDEIGIGMMAPAVSITQGSVNGEYVGVDSNFDYRTTALVGADAAQLDPFRAADATLATALKLDYSQTTAGVVTTTRKDNATITGKFMFTGGVFGFLENRTTGPYFTVGAFVQ
;
A
#
# COMPACT_ATOMS: atom_id res chain seq x y z
N MET A 1 18.47 43.95 -63.45
CA MET A 1 19.14 45.20 -63.87
C MET A 1 18.30 46.36 -63.35
N PRO A 2 18.81 47.42 -62.69
CA PRO A 2 20.12 47.64 -62.03
C PRO A 2 19.99 48.07 -60.53
N LEU A 3 21.11 47.97 -59.79
CA LEU A 3 21.49 48.69 -58.55
C LEU A 3 21.90 50.16 -58.91
N PRO A 4 22.29 51.13 -58.03
CA PRO A 4 23.08 50.93 -56.77
C PRO A 4 23.08 52.03 -55.64
N GLN A 5 23.83 51.70 -54.56
CA GLN A 5 24.75 52.53 -53.72
C GLN A 5 24.19 53.69 -52.83
N SER A 6 24.74 54.10 -51.67
CA SER A 6 25.94 53.85 -50.82
C SER A 6 25.72 54.65 -49.50
N HIS A 7 26.27 54.38 -48.30
CA HIS A 7 27.67 54.54 -47.85
C HIS A 7 27.81 54.10 -46.37
N GLN A 8 29.00 53.57 -45.99
CA GLN A 8 29.52 53.46 -44.61
C GLN A 8 30.38 54.69 -44.20
N PRO A 9 30.87 54.80 -42.94
CA PRO A 9 32.25 54.37 -42.67
C PRO A 9 32.60 53.82 -41.25
N ARG A 10 33.66 52.97 -41.22
CA ARG A 10 34.83 52.81 -40.29
C ARG A 10 34.60 52.52 -38.78
N SER A 11 35.01 51.37 -38.22
CA SER A 11 36.35 50.79 -37.93
C SER A 11 36.97 51.20 -36.59
N ALA A 12 37.15 50.25 -35.64
CA ALA A 12 38.37 50.06 -34.84
C ALA A 12 38.31 48.72 -34.07
N ALA A 13 39.40 47.96 -34.15
CA ALA A 13 39.63 46.65 -33.55
C ALA A 13 40.39 46.77 -32.21
N SER A 14 40.26 45.76 -31.34
CA SER A 14 41.20 45.53 -30.22
C SER A 14 41.39 44.03 -29.99
N LEU A 15 42.63 43.68 -29.68
CA LEU A 15 43.31 42.39 -29.79
C LEU A 15 43.07 41.43 -28.62
N ARG A 16 43.36 40.15 -28.90
CA ARG A 16 43.46 38.98 -28.00
C ARG A 16 44.57 39.14 -26.94
N PRO A 17 44.66 38.24 -25.95
CA PRO A 17 45.55 37.08 -26.17
C PRO A 17 45.03 35.74 -25.61
N TRP A 18 45.80 34.71 -25.96
CA TRP A 18 45.49 33.29 -25.96
C TRP A 18 46.37 32.54 -24.94
N ALA A 19 45.77 31.52 -24.31
CA ALA A 19 46.37 30.24 -23.84
C ALA A 19 47.07 30.18 -22.44
N PRO A 20 47.34 28.97 -21.85
CA PRO A 20 46.78 27.61 -22.07
C PRO A 20 46.50 26.76 -20.76
N ARG A 21 45.97 25.53 -20.96
CA ARG A 21 46.14 24.27 -20.17
C ARG A 21 45.61 24.18 -18.72
N LEU A 22 44.74 23.20 -18.44
CA LEU A 22 45.11 21.85 -17.97
C LEU A 22 43.86 20.97 -17.76
N ALA A 23 43.92 19.76 -18.30
CA ALA A 23 43.00 18.67 -18.01
C ALA A 23 43.35 18.03 -16.66
N LEU A 24 42.35 17.69 -15.85
CA LEU A 24 42.49 16.72 -14.76
C LEU A 24 41.30 15.77 -14.79
N ALA A 25 41.53 14.58 -15.32
CA ALA A 25 40.64 13.43 -15.19
C ALA A 25 40.93 12.77 -13.84
N LEU A 26 39.94 12.76 -12.94
CA LEU A 26 39.99 11.96 -11.72
C LEU A 26 39.33 10.61 -12.02
N VAL A 27 40.19 9.61 -12.18
CA VAL A 27 39.85 8.19 -12.21
C VAL A 27 39.69 7.74 -10.76
N THR A 28 38.48 7.37 -10.35
CA THR A 28 38.23 6.63 -9.10
C THR A 28 37.86 5.19 -9.44
N THR A 29 38.88 4.33 -9.50
CA THR A 29 38.73 2.88 -9.49
C THR A 29 38.37 2.42 -8.07
N ALA A 30 37.12 2.04 -7.84
CA ALA A 30 36.72 1.23 -6.69
C ALA A 30 36.71 -0.25 -7.10
N ALA A 31 37.40 -1.07 -6.31
CA ALA A 31 37.81 -2.42 -6.61
C ALA A 31 36.65 -3.42 -6.71
N LEU A 32 36.70 -4.26 -7.75
CA LEU A 32 36.03 -5.56 -7.82
C LEU A 32 36.73 -6.51 -6.84
N ALA A 33 35.99 -7.05 -5.86
CA ALA A 33 36.44 -8.15 -5.04
C ALA A 33 36.39 -9.46 -5.85
N GLY A 34 37.57 -10.01 -6.15
CA GLY A 34 37.75 -11.31 -6.80
C GLY A 34 37.64 -12.48 -5.81
N CYS A 35 37.19 -13.61 -6.33
CA CYS A 35 37.11 -14.90 -5.65
C CYS A 35 38.45 -15.64 -5.68
N GLY A 36 38.84 -16.27 -4.56
CA GLY A 36 39.57 -17.55 -4.52
C GLY A 36 41.12 -17.56 -4.57
N GLY A 37 41.72 -18.23 -3.57
CA GLY A 37 42.91 -19.08 -3.79
C GLY A 37 44.15 -18.85 -2.92
N GLY A 38 44.25 -19.58 -1.80
CA GLY A 38 45.44 -20.31 -1.33
C GLY A 38 46.69 -19.56 -0.83
N GLY A 39 47.07 -19.81 0.44
CA GLY A 39 48.41 -19.55 0.94
C GLY A 39 48.51 -19.63 2.47
N ASP A 40 49.07 -20.73 2.99
CA ASP A 40 49.46 -20.90 4.39
C ASP A 40 50.42 -19.78 4.83
N GLY A 41 50.13 -19.16 5.98
CA GLY A 41 50.98 -18.13 6.56
C GLY A 41 50.44 -17.65 7.90
N ASP A 42 50.98 -18.22 8.96
CA ASP A 42 50.78 -17.81 10.36
C ASP A 42 51.10 -16.32 10.51
N SER A 43 50.08 -15.49 10.69
CA SER A 43 50.19 -14.10 11.11
C SER A 43 48.87 -13.70 11.73
N ALA A 44 48.89 -13.37 13.03
CA ALA A 44 47.74 -12.94 13.81
C ALA A 44 47.05 -11.73 13.16
N GLN A 45 46.05 -12.01 12.32
CA GLN A 45 45.14 -11.01 11.79
C GLN A 45 44.22 -10.58 12.92
N THR A 46 44.37 -9.32 13.32
CA THR A 46 43.34 -8.59 14.04
C THR A 46 42.04 -8.74 13.26
N ALA A 47 41.08 -9.46 13.82
CA ALA A 47 39.78 -9.66 13.21
C ALA A 47 39.15 -8.28 12.94
N VAL A 48 39.11 -7.88 11.68
CA VAL A 48 38.29 -6.76 11.24
C VAL A 48 36.87 -7.07 11.69
N PRO A 49 36.18 -6.18 12.45
CA PRO A 49 34.80 -6.43 12.84
C PRO A 49 34.01 -6.78 11.58
N ALA A 50 33.38 -7.96 11.57
CA ALA A 50 32.53 -8.37 10.46
C ALA A 50 31.53 -7.24 10.20
N ALA A 51 31.50 -6.74 8.96
CA ALA A 51 30.58 -5.67 8.58
C ALA A 51 29.16 -6.12 8.95
N VAL A 52 28.49 -5.35 9.81
CA VAL A 52 27.11 -5.63 10.20
C VAL A 52 26.28 -5.74 8.92
N PRO A 53 25.60 -6.88 8.66
CA PRO A 53 24.80 -7.02 7.46
C PRO A 53 23.80 -5.86 7.38
N ALA A 54 23.75 -5.19 6.22
CA ALA A 54 22.73 -4.17 5.98
C ALA A 54 21.34 -4.78 6.20
N ARG A 55 20.60 -4.24 7.19
CA ARG A 55 19.22 -4.62 7.49
C ARG A 55 18.25 -3.91 6.56
N LEU A 56 17.10 -4.55 6.32
CA LEU A 56 16.02 -4.01 5.49
C LEU A 56 14.98 -3.22 6.32
N CYS A 57 15.14 -3.24 7.64
CA CYS A 57 14.23 -2.68 8.62
C CYS A 57 14.98 -2.25 9.90
N PRO A 58 14.33 -1.47 10.78
CA PRO A 58 14.91 -1.09 12.05
C PRO A 58 15.36 -2.31 12.87
N ALA A 59 16.49 -2.17 13.57
CA ALA A 59 17.02 -3.25 14.41
C ALA A 59 16.06 -3.64 15.55
N SER A 60 15.33 -2.65 16.06
CA SER A 60 14.30 -2.80 17.08
C SER A 60 13.23 -1.74 16.94
N VAL A 61 12.00 -2.10 17.25
CA VAL A 61 10.90 -1.16 17.47
C VAL A 61 10.14 -1.56 18.74
N ASP A 62 9.47 -0.59 19.34
CA ASP A 62 8.64 -0.79 20.53
C ASP A 62 7.28 -0.10 20.40
N TYR A 63 6.47 -0.15 21.45
CA TYR A 63 5.14 0.42 21.46
C TYR A 63 5.11 1.96 21.42
N SER A 64 6.25 2.66 21.44
CA SER A 64 6.27 4.11 21.17
C SER A 64 6.03 4.45 19.70
N THR A 65 6.14 3.46 18.79
CA THR A 65 5.98 3.64 17.35
C THR A 65 4.70 2.97 16.84
N PRO A 66 3.56 3.66 16.79
CA PRO A 66 2.36 3.14 16.16
C PRO A 66 2.45 3.21 14.63
N TYR A 67 2.05 2.14 13.97
CA TYR A 67 1.85 2.08 12.52
C TYR A 67 0.36 2.26 12.25
N VAL A 68 -0.03 3.49 11.91
CA VAL A 68 -1.42 3.82 11.58
C VAL A 68 -1.68 3.46 10.12
N GLY A 69 -2.73 2.68 9.88
CA GLY A 69 -2.96 2.06 8.59
C GLY A 69 -4.38 1.58 8.35
N GLY A 70 -4.57 1.05 7.16
CA GLY A 70 -5.85 0.55 6.69
C GLY A 70 -5.79 -0.95 6.41
N THR A 71 -6.95 -1.59 6.40
CA THR A 71 -7.07 -3.04 6.15
C THR A 71 -8.00 -3.34 4.97
N GLY A 72 -7.88 -4.53 4.39
CA GLY A 72 -8.81 -4.98 3.33
C GLY A 72 -10.25 -5.18 3.80
N SER A 73 -10.44 -5.38 5.10
CA SER A 73 -11.76 -5.35 5.74
C SER A 73 -12.34 -3.93 5.91
N GLY A 74 -11.66 -2.90 5.40
CA GLY A 74 -12.11 -1.52 5.51
C GLY A 74 -12.04 -0.99 6.93
N GLU A 75 -10.98 -1.30 7.69
CA GLU A 75 -10.80 -0.85 9.06
C GLU A 75 -9.60 0.07 9.20
N LEU A 76 -9.75 1.11 10.00
CA LEU A 76 -8.65 1.97 10.43
C LEU A 76 -8.05 1.37 11.70
N VAL A 77 -6.75 1.08 11.68
CA VAL A 77 -6.08 0.44 12.80
C VAL A 77 -4.75 1.13 13.12
N SER A 78 -4.33 1.00 14.38
CA SER A 78 -2.96 1.29 14.83
C SER A 78 -2.32 -0.01 15.28
N VAL A 79 -1.26 -0.44 14.59
CA VAL A 79 -0.49 -1.63 14.93
C VAL A 79 0.80 -1.22 15.64
N GLN A 80 1.08 -1.84 16.77
CA GLN A 80 2.30 -1.63 17.55
C GLN A 80 2.93 -2.98 17.83
N ILE A 81 4.26 -3.06 17.71
CA ILE A 81 5.02 -4.26 18.05
C ILE A 81 6.20 -3.90 18.95
N ASP A 82 6.61 -4.82 19.80
CA ASP A 82 7.83 -4.75 20.58
C ASP A 82 8.68 -5.95 20.20
N THR A 83 9.71 -5.69 19.38
CA THR A 83 10.59 -6.75 18.84
C THR A 83 11.59 -7.26 19.88
N THR A 84 11.71 -6.59 21.03
CA THR A 84 12.55 -7.05 22.14
C THR A 84 11.76 -7.97 23.06
N LYS A 85 10.52 -7.59 23.37
CA LYS A 85 9.61 -8.39 24.22
C LYS A 85 8.82 -9.43 23.43
N MET A 86 8.88 -9.39 22.11
CA MET A 86 8.12 -10.25 21.19
C MET A 86 6.61 -10.19 21.46
N THR A 87 6.07 -8.98 21.51
CA THR A 87 4.63 -8.72 21.71
C THR A 87 4.07 -7.79 20.66
N TRP A 88 2.77 -7.87 20.43
CA TRP A 88 2.06 -6.96 19.52
C TRP A 88 0.74 -6.49 20.12
N ALA A 89 0.27 -5.35 19.61
CA ALA A 89 -1.05 -4.79 19.86
C ALA A 89 -1.66 -4.23 18.57
N VAL A 90 -2.93 -4.51 18.33
CA VAL A 90 -3.75 -3.89 17.29
C VAL A 90 -4.88 -3.13 17.96
N THR A 91 -4.91 -1.82 17.77
CA THR A 91 -6.02 -0.97 18.19
C THR A 91 -6.92 -0.68 17.00
N PHE A 92 -8.19 -1.06 17.08
CA PHE A 92 -9.21 -0.74 16.09
C PHE A 92 -9.71 0.69 16.35
N LEU A 93 -9.30 1.61 15.48
CA LEU A 93 -9.65 3.04 15.56
C LEU A 93 -11.01 3.30 14.92
N ASP A 94 -11.32 2.56 13.85
CA ASP A 94 -12.66 2.50 13.26
C ASP A 94 -12.86 1.17 12.51
N SER A 95 -14.07 0.61 12.60
CA SER A 95 -14.38 -0.71 12.06
C SER A 95 -15.89 -0.93 11.97
N SER A 96 -16.34 -1.55 10.88
CA SER A 96 -17.70 -2.11 10.74
C SER A 96 -17.77 -3.59 11.12
N VAL A 97 -16.64 -4.24 11.41
CA VAL A 97 -16.60 -5.66 11.77
C VAL A 97 -17.20 -5.85 13.16
N PRO A 98 -18.23 -6.70 13.34
CA PRO A 98 -18.83 -6.94 14.64
C PRO A 98 -17.88 -7.72 15.56
N ARG A 99 -17.99 -7.49 16.86
CA ARG A 99 -17.26 -8.29 17.86
C ARG A 99 -17.75 -9.72 17.97
N THR A 100 -19.05 -9.89 17.76
CA THR A 100 -19.74 -11.14 17.97
C THR A 100 -20.41 -11.54 16.67
N THR A 101 -20.11 -12.74 16.18
CA THR A 101 -20.80 -13.32 15.03
C THR A 101 -22.31 -13.35 15.28
N GLY A 102 -23.11 -12.98 14.27
CA GLY A 102 -24.57 -12.88 14.37
C GLY A 102 -25.08 -11.51 14.78
N THR A 103 -24.21 -10.53 15.04
CA THR A 103 -24.59 -9.13 15.32
C THR A 103 -23.92 -8.16 14.35
N VAL A 104 -24.39 -6.91 14.35
CA VAL A 104 -23.75 -5.79 13.62
C VAL A 104 -23.13 -4.74 14.56
N GLN A 105 -23.49 -4.79 15.85
CA GLN A 105 -22.98 -3.91 16.91
C GLN A 105 -22.88 -4.71 18.24
N PRO A 106 -21.97 -4.34 19.16
CA PRO A 106 -20.88 -3.38 18.95
C PRO A 106 -19.83 -3.90 17.96
N THR A 107 -19.11 -2.97 17.31
CA THR A 107 -18.03 -3.29 16.37
C THR A 107 -16.69 -3.37 17.08
N ARG A 108 -15.64 -3.83 16.37
CA ARG A 108 -14.30 -3.93 16.94
C ARG A 108 -13.75 -2.59 17.43
N SER A 109 -14.19 -1.46 16.89
CA SER A 109 -13.74 -0.12 17.28
C SER A 109 -14.39 0.45 18.54
N ASP A 110 -15.38 -0.22 19.16
CA ASP A 110 -16.04 0.27 20.37
C ASP A 110 -15.06 0.35 21.57
N PRO A 111 -14.64 1.52 22.07
CA PRO A 111 -13.61 1.59 23.11
C PRO A 111 -14.07 1.09 24.48
N THR A 112 -15.34 0.71 24.65
CA THR A 112 -15.90 0.25 25.92
C THR A 112 -15.04 -0.86 26.52
N ASN A 113 -14.57 -0.62 27.75
CA ASN A 113 -13.69 -1.52 28.51
C ASN A 113 -12.36 -1.88 27.81
N GLY A 114 -11.87 -1.06 26.87
CA GLY A 114 -10.61 -1.30 26.16
C GLY A 114 -10.64 -2.47 25.18
N GLN A 115 -11.83 -2.99 24.85
CA GLN A 115 -12.00 -4.15 23.98
C GLN A 115 -11.71 -3.87 22.49
N ASN A 116 -11.43 -2.61 22.14
CA ASN A 116 -10.94 -2.24 20.82
C ASN A 116 -9.43 -2.47 20.64
N VAL A 117 -8.75 -3.00 21.66
CA VAL A 117 -7.34 -3.38 21.60
C VAL A 117 -7.22 -4.90 21.72
N VAL A 118 -6.58 -5.51 20.73
CA VAL A 118 -6.21 -6.93 20.76
C VAL A 118 -4.70 -7.03 20.90
N THR A 119 -4.21 -7.91 21.77
CA THR A 119 -2.77 -8.08 22.03
C THR A 119 -2.38 -9.55 21.91
N GLY A 120 -1.09 -9.80 21.68
CA GLY A 120 -0.57 -11.16 21.61
C GLY A 120 0.95 -11.22 21.59
N LYS A 121 1.47 -12.43 21.31
CA LYS A 121 2.90 -12.70 21.17
C LYS A 121 3.32 -12.75 19.71
N LEU A 122 4.56 -12.36 19.46
CA LEU A 122 5.24 -12.52 18.18
C LEU A 122 6.12 -13.76 18.21
N ALA A 123 6.32 -14.36 17.05
CA ALA A 123 7.47 -15.22 16.77
C ALA A 123 8.24 -14.66 15.58
N GLN A 124 9.56 -14.81 15.59
CA GLN A 124 10.39 -14.44 14.45
C GLN A 124 10.10 -15.39 13.28
N GLU A 125 9.97 -14.88 12.06
CA GLU A 125 9.91 -15.73 10.88
C GLU A 125 11.26 -16.38 10.58
N THR A 126 11.21 -17.61 10.08
CA THR A 126 12.39 -18.38 9.65
C THR A 126 12.21 -19.01 8.27
N GLY A 127 11.02 -18.87 7.67
CA GLY A 127 10.65 -19.52 6.42
C GLY A 127 10.90 -18.69 5.15
N LEU A 128 11.41 -17.47 5.26
CA LEU A 128 11.73 -16.63 4.10
C LEU A 128 13.11 -17.01 3.51
N PRO A 129 13.37 -16.70 2.22
CA PRO A 129 14.55 -17.20 1.51
C PRO A 129 15.90 -16.73 2.06
N THR A 130 15.93 -15.65 2.84
CA THR A 130 17.18 -15.10 3.42
C THR A 130 16.98 -14.67 4.86
N ASP A 131 18.08 -14.70 5.64
CA ASP A 131 18.09 -14.21 7.02
C ASP A 131 17.72 -12.73 7.12
N LYS A 132 18.07 -11.92 6.11
CA LYS A 132 17.72 -10.50 6.06
C LYS A 132 16.21 -10.28 5.99
N LEU A 133 15.51 -11.09 5.21
CA LEU A 133 14.05 -11.06 5.12
C LEU A 133 13.42 -11.58 6.42
N ASN A 134 13.93 -12.71 6.93
CA ASN A 134 13.48 -13.29 8.19
C ASN A 134 13.58 -12.30 9.36
N GLN A 135 14.68 -11.53 9.46
CA GLN A 135 14.87 -10.50 10.51
C GLN A 135 13.80 -9.40 10.52
N CYS A 136 13.11 -9.20 9.40
CA CYS A 136 12.13 -8.14 9.21
C CYS A 136 10.69 -8.67 9.13
N ALA A 137 10.46 -9.94 9.45
CA ALA A 137 9.15 -10.56 9.41
C ALA A 137 8.82 -11.30 10.71
N PHE A 138 7.57 -11.19 11.14
CA PHE A 138 7.09 -11.72 12.41
C PHE A 138 5.73 -12.38 12.25
N GLN A 139 5.56 -13.55 12.85
CA GLN A 139 4.27 -14.21 13.00
C GLN A 139 3.51 -13.64 14.20
N LEU A 140 2.21 -13.40 14.05
CA LEU A 140 1.29 -13.05 15.14
C LEU A 140 0.67 -14.33 15.68
N ILE A 141 1.19 -14.84 16.79
CA ILE A 141 0.76 -16.11 17.36
C ILE A 141 -0.71 -16.04 17.78
N GLY A 142 -1.53 -16.94 17.21
CA GLY A 142 -2.96 -17.05 17.51
C GLY A 142 -3.85 -15.97 16.89
N ALA A 143 -3.30 -15.08 16.06
CA ALA A 143 -4.10 -14.03 15.41
C ALA A 143 -4.92 -14.53 14.21
N SER A 144 -4.50 -15.62 13.58
CA SER A 144 -5.24 -16.22 12.46
C SER A 144 -6.31 -17.18 12.95
N LEU A 145 -7.48 -17.16 12.30
CA LEU A 145 -8.54 -18.15 12.48
C LEU A 145 -8.31 -19.45 11.68
N ASP A 146 -7.24 -19.51 10.88
CA ASP A 146 -6.80 -20.69 10.14
C ASP A 146 -5.32 -20.96 10.46
N ALA A 147 -5.05 -22.06 11.18
CA ALA A 147 -3.69 -22.43 11.58
C ALA A 147 -2.76 -22.73 10.39
N SER A 148 -3.30 -23.10 9.23
CA SER A 148 -2.51 -23.33 8.01
C SER A 148 -2.11 -22.03 7.30
N ARG A 149 -2.77 -20.92 7.65
CA ARG A 149 -2.52 -19.57 7.14
C ARG A 149 -2.17 -18.67 8.32
N PRO A 150 -0.93 -18.70 8.83
CA PRO A 150 -0.57 -17.83 9.94
C PRO A 150 -0.57 -16.35 9.53
N ALA A 151 -1.01 -15.50 10.46
CA ALA A 151 -0.96 -14.05 10.33
C ALA A 151 0.47 -13.56 10.56
N ARG A 152 0.95 -12.67 9.70
CA ARG A 152 2.33 -12.16 9.68
C ARG A 152 2.36 -10.66 9.45
N LEU A 153 3.42 -10.04 9.96
CA LEU A 153 3.79 -8.65 9.69
C LEU A 153 5.18 -8.61 9.05
N PHE A 154 5.35 -7.70 8.10
CA PHE A 154 6.62 -7.35 7.49
C PHE A 154 6.95 -5.92 7.88
N LEU A 155 8.00 -5.75 8.67
CA LEU A 155 8.51 -4.47 9.13
C LEU A 155 9.48 -3.91 8.10
N GLY A 156 9.27 -2.67 7.68
CA GLY A 156 10.22 -1.89 6.89
C GLY A 156 10.58 -0.58 7.58
N GLU A 157 11.41 0.22 6.94
CA GLU A 157 11.79 1.56 7.42
C GLU A 157 10.61 2.54 7.35
N GLY A 158 9.85 2.69 8.44
CA GLY A 158 8.72 3.62 8.55
C GLY A 158 7.38 3.11 7.99
N VAL A 159 7.33 1.85 7.54
CA VAL A 159 6.14 1.18 7.02
C VAL A 159 6.05 -0.24 7.59
N MET A 160 4.82 -0.72 7.77
CA MET A 160 4.53 -2.08 8.17
C MET A 160 3.41 -2.62 7.29
N GLY A 161 3.66 -3.75 6.63
CA GLY A 161 2.67 -4.48 5.85
C GLY A 161 2.36 -5.83 6.47
N GLY A 162 1.42 -6.56 5.88
CA GLY A 162 1.09 -7.92 6.29
C GLY A 162 -0.38 -8.04 6.65
N THR A 163 -0.66 -8.49 7.86
CA THR A 163 -2.02 -8.88 8.28
C THR A 163 -2.33 -8.46 9.71
N ILE A 164 -3.62 -8.30 9.99
CA ILE A 164 -4.20 -8.18 11.34
C ILE A 164 -5.15 -9.34 11.64
N PRO A 165 -5.54 -9.56 12.91
CA PRO A 165 -6.46 -10.65 13.27
C PRO A 165 -7.76 -10.67 12.44
N GLY A 166 -8.15 -11.89 12.03
CA GLY A 166 -9.34 -12.14 11.24
C GLY A 166 -10.64 -12.04 12.04
N ALA A 167 -11.75 -12.42 11.41
CA ALA A 167 -13.05 -12.47 12.03
C ALA A 167 -13.96 -13.49 11.34
N ARG A 168 -14.90 -14.06 12.09
CA ARG A 168 -16.06 -14.75 11.53
C ARG A 168 -17.24 -13.79 11.51
N ILE A 169 -17.73 -13.49 10.33
CA ILE A 169 -18.77 -12.49 10.09
C ILE A 169 -20.01 -13.21 9.58
N GLN A 170 -21.15 -12.89 10.20
CA GLN A 170 -22.45 -13.43 9.85
C GLN A 170 -23.52 -12.50 10.43
N PHE A 171 -24.60 -12.28 9.69
CA PHE A 171 -25.78 -11.57 10.20
C PHE A 171 -27.05 -12.04 9.49
N ASN A 172 -28.14 -12.30 10.21
CA ASN A 172 -29.38 -12.81 9.60
C ASN A 172 -30.18 -11.73 8.85
N GLY A 173 -29.80 -10.46 8.97
CA GLY A 173 -30.58 -9.34 8.43
C GLY A 173 -31.80 -9.00 9.29
N ILE A 174 -32.43 -7.87 8.97
CA ILE A 174 -33.73 -7.46 9.55
C ILE A 174 -34.80 -7.95 8.59
N ALA A 175 -35.56 -8.98 8.99
CA ALA A 175 -36.47 -9.68 8.09
C ALA A 175 -35.80 -10.15 6.78
N GLY A 176 -34.51 -10.51 6.84
CA GLY A 176 -33.67 -10.92 5.70
C GLY A 176 -32.99 -9.79 4.94
N ALA A 177 -33.36 -8.52 5.15
CA ALA A 177 -32.68 -7.39 4.54
C ALA A 177 -31.30 -7.16 5.17
N GLY A 178 -30.27 -6.97 4.33
CA GLY A 178 -28.88 -6.81 4.80
C GLY A 178 -28.28 -8.07 5.42
N ALA A 179 -28.82 -9.25 5.12
CA ALA A 179 -28.26 -10.51 5.59
C ALA A 179 -26.85 -10.75 5.02
N VAL A 180 -25.95 -11.23 5.87
CA VAL A 180 -24.55 -11.54 5.54
C VAL A 180 -24.34 -13.04 5.77
N PRO A 181 -23.87 -13.79 4.76
CA PRO A 181 -23.63 -15.22 4.93
C PRO A 181 -22.50 -15.47 5.93
N ASP A 182 -22.52 -16.63 6.56
CA ASP A 182 -21.50 -17.03 7.51
C ASP A 182 -20.16 -17.27 6.82
N THR A 183 -19.21 -16.35 7.05
CA THR A 183 -17.90 -16.37 6.40
C THR A 183 -16.81 -16.16 7.43
N THR A 184 -15.79 -17.02 7.38
CA THR A 184 -14.60 -16.91 8.23
C THR A 184 -13.43 -16.38 7.42
N PHE A 185 -12.87 -15.27 7.87
CA PHE A 185 -11.64 -14.71 7.34
C PHE A 185 -10.49 -15.07 8.26
N PRO A 186 -9.43 -15.74 7.75
CA PRO A 186 -8.30 -16.13 8.60
C PRO A 186 -7.63 -14.91 9.23
N TYR A 187 -7.46 -13.86 8.43
CA TYR A 187 -6.90 -12.57 8.79
C TYR A 187 -7.35 -11.54 7.75
N PHE A 188 -7.01 -10.26 7.96
CA PHE A 188 -7.21 -9.21 6.95
C PHE A 188 -5.88 -8.59 6.56
N GLN A 189 -5.70 -8.28 5.27
CA GLN A 189 -4.52 -7.53 4.79
C GLN A 189 -4.41 -6.19 5.52
N PHE A 190 -3.17 -5.74 5.74
CA PHE A 190 -2.86 -4.50 6.44
C PHE A 190 -1.65 -3.81 5.81
N ILE A 191 -1.71 -2.48 5.75
CA ILE A 191 -0.55 -1.62 5.54
C ILE A 191 -0.71 -0.35 6.38
N GLY A 192 0.35 0.03 7.09
CA GLY A 192 0.38 1.23 7.92
C GLY A 192 1.76 1.87 7.99
N PHE A 193 1.80 3.09 8.51
CA PHE A 193 2.98 3.95 8.50
C PHE A 193 3.27 4.48 9.89
N ALA A 194 4.57 4.56 10.22
CA ALA A 194 5.04 5.13 11.49
C ALA A 194 4.82 6.65 11.58
N GLN A 195 4.68 7.30 10.42
CA GLN A 195 4.41 8.73 10.31
C GLN A 195 3.35 8.97 9.25
N THR A 196 2.38 9.83 9.57
CA THR A 196 1.35 10.26 8.63
C THR A 196 1.36 11.78 8.42
N GLU A 197 0.75 12.23 7.32
CA GLU A 197 0.45 13.63 7.03
C GLU A 197 -1.06 13.85 7.08
N THR A 198 -1.49 14.91 7.74
CA THR A 198 -2.90 15.35 7.79
C THR A 198 -3.07 16.79 7.34
N ASP A 199 -1.98 17.50 7.05
CA ASP A 199 -2.01 18.82 6.46
C ASP A 199 -2.47 18.74 5.00
N LEU A 200 -3.74 19.05 4.76
CA LEU A 200 -4.36 19.04 3.43
C LEU A 200 -3.65 19.94 2.43
N SER A 201 -2.94 20.99 2.85
CA SER A 201 -2.18 21.84 1.92
C SER A 201 -0.98 21.12 1.30
N LYS A 202 -0.43 20.10 2.00
CA LYS A 202 0.67 19.25 1.49
C LYS A 202 0.17 18.02 0.74
N ILE A 203 -1.06 17.59 1.02
CA ILE A 203 -1.68 16.40 0.45
C ILE A 203 -2.52 16.74 -0.81
N ALA A 204 -2.91 18.00 -0.98
CA ALA A 204 -3.65 18.43 -2.16
C ALA A 204 -2.92 18.06 -3.45
N GLY A 205 -3.67 17.55 -4.44
CA GLY A 205 -3.07 17.04 -5.65
C GLY A 205 -4.03 16.21 -6.50
N VAL A 206 -3.48 15.62 -7.55
CA VAL A 206 -4.18 14.74 -8.47
C VAL A 206 -3.54 13.36 -8.42
N TYR A 207 -4.36 12.36 -8.16
CA TYR A 207 -3.94 10.99 -7.91
C TYR A 207 -4.67 10.02 -8.83
N ASN A 208 -3.97 8.97 -9.26
CA ASN A 208 -4.64 7.74 -9.67
C ASN A 208 -4.83 6.88 -8.42
N GLY A 209 -5.96 6.20 -8.34
CA GLY A 209 -6.26 5.27 -7.26
C GLY A 209 -6.75 3.94 -7.80
N SER A 210 -6.33 2.87 -7.15
CA SER A 210 -6.87 1.54 -7.40
C SER A 210 -6.94 0.71 -6.11
N GLY A 211 -7.86 -0.25 -6.11
CA GLY A 211 -8.23 -1.00 -4.91
C GLY A 211 -9.29 -2.02 -5.20
N PHE A 212 -9.83 -2.60 -4.14
CA PHE A 212 -11.03 -3.39 -4.21
C PHE A 212 -11.92 -3.06 -3.01
N HIS A 213 -13.22 -3.14 -3.24
CA HIS A 213 -14.21 -3.19 -2.18
C HIS A 213 -14.90 -4.55 -2.17
N GLU A 214 -15.53 -4.85 -1.05
CA GLU A 214 -16.30 -6.05 -0.79
C GLU A 214 -17.62 -5.67 -0.11
N ILE A 215 -18.71 -6.33 -0.48
CA ILE A 215 -20.05 -6.03 0.05
C ILE A 215 -20.56 -7.26 0.78
N PRO A 216 -20.43 -7.34 2.12
CA PRO A 216 -20.79 -8.50 2.92
C PRO A 216 -22.20 -9.03 2.65
N SER A 217 -23.20 -8.15 2.61
CA SER A 217 -24.61 -8.48 2.41
C SER A 217 -24.98 -8.92 1.00
N LYS A 218 -24.05 -8.78 0.05
CA LYS A 218 -24.17 -9.31 -1.32
C LYS A 218 -23.25 -10.51 -1.50
N ASN A 219 -23.20 -11.39 -0.50
CA ASN A 219 -22.32 -12.56 -0.44
C ASN A 219 -20.84 -12.21 -0.62
N PHE A 220 -20.39 -11.14 0.04
CA PHE A 220 -19.01 -10.65 -0.09
C PHE A 220 -18.61 -10.41 -1.54
N ALA A 221 -19.53 -9.87 -2.36
CA ALA A 221 -19.24 -9.53 -3.74
C ALA A 221 -18.12 -8.48 -3.80
N GLN A 222 -17.06 -8.79 -4.56
CA GLN A 222 -15.93 -7.90 -4.74
C GLN A 222 -16.11 -7.01 -5.97
N VAL A 223 -15.75 -5.73 -5.83
CA VAL A 223 -15.81 -4.72 -6.89
C VAL A 223 -14.49 -3.99 -6.98
N ALA A 224 -13.99 -3.83 -8.21
CA ALA A 224 -12.74 -3.13 -8.47
C ALA A 224 -12.91 -1.63 -8.24
N GLN A 225 -11.87 -0.99 -7.71
CA GLN A 225 -11.75 0.47 -7.75
C GLN A 225 -10.64 0.86 -8.72
N ASP A 226 -10.96 1.73 -9.66
CA ASP A 226 -10.01 2.28 -10.61
C ASP A 226 -10.44 3.70 -10.98
N TYR A 227 -9.85 4.68 -10.30
CA TYR A 227 -10.32 6.05 -10.32
C TYR A 227 -9.18 7.05 -10.41
N LYS A 228 -9.53 8.28 -10.78
CA LYS A 228 -8.70 9.46 -10.62
C LYS A 228 -9.33 10.37 -9.59
N MET A 229 -8.56 10.84 -8.63
CA MET A 229 -9.04 11.75 -7.59
C MET A 229 -8.29 13.08 -7.68
N SER A 230 -9.03 14.19 -7.66
CA SER A 230 -8.48 15.52 -7.41
C SER A 230 -8.86 15.92 -5.99
N LEU A 231 -7.87 16.22 -5.15
CA LEU A 231 -8.03 16.64 -3.75
C LEU A 231 -7.54 18.08 -3.61
N ALA A 232 -8.38 18.95 -3.09
CA ALA A 232 -8.04 20.34 -2.79
C ALA A 232 -7.52 20.51 -1.36
N ALA A 233 -6.83 21.63 -1.10
CA ALA A 233 -6.26 21.95 0.20
C ALA A 233 -7.31 22.21 1.30
N ASP A 234 -8.56 22.43 0.92
CA ASP A 234 -9.69 22.56 1.86
C ASP A 234 -10.40 21.21 2.13
N GLY A 235 -9.87 20.11 1.59
CA GLY A 235 -10.42 18.77 1.74
C GLY A 235 -11.56 18.44 0.78
N SER A 236 -12.04 19.40 -0.03
CA SER A 236 -12.96 19.07 -1.13
C SER A 236 -12.27 18.19 -2.17
N PHE A 237 -13.02 17.29 -2.78
CA PHE A 237 -12.46 16.36 -3.75
C PHE A 237 -13.46 15.95 -4.81
N THR A 238 -12.93 15.45 -5.92
CA THR A 238 -13.71 14.87 -7.00
C THR A 238 -13.07 13.55 -7.41
N VAL A 239 -13.88 12.52 -7.53
CA VAL A 239 -13.49 11.19 -8.02
C VAL A 239 -14.06 11.03 -9.42
N CYS A 240 -13.20 10.63 -10.36
CA CYS A 240 -13.55 10.37 -11.75
C CYS A 240 -13.22 8.93 -12.13
N ASP A 241 -13.96 8.33 -13.05
CA ASP A 241 -13.55 7.05 -13.65
C ASP A 241 -12.16 7.19 -14.28
N ASN A 242 -11.27 6.21 -14.08
CA ASN A 242 -9.90 6.25 -14.62
C ASN A 242 -9.83 5.80 -16.09
N LYS A 243 -10.61 6.47 -16.94
CA LYS A 243 -10.70 6.25 -18.38
C LYS A 243 -11.00 7.56 -19.11
N THR A 244 -10.71 7.60 -20.41
CA THR A 244 -11.06 8.73 -21.27
C THR A 244 -12.57 8.98 -21.26
N GLY A 245 -12.99 10.23 -20.99
CA GLY A 245 -14.40 10.60 -20.90
C GLY A 245 -15.13 10.09 -19.65
N GLY A 246 -14.39 9.69 -18.61
CA GLY A 246 -14.94 9.25 -17.33
C GLY A 246 -15.86 10.28 -16.67
N THR A 247 -16.86 9.80 -15.93
CA THR A 247 -17.74 10.68 -15.14
C THR A 247 -17.09 11.05 -13.83
N CYS A 248 -17.31 12.29 -13.37
CA CYS A 248 -16.72 12.82 -12.16
C CYS A 248 -17.81 13.21 -11.16
N LYS A 249 -17.63 12.85 -9.89
CA LYS A 249 -18.49 13.28 -8.79
C LYS A 249 -17.71 13.39 -7.49
N GLN A 250 -18.22 14.22 -6.58
CA GLN A 250 -17.77 14.21 -5.20
C GLN A 250 -18.48 13.05 -4.47
N LYS A 251 -17.74 12.00 -4.11
CA LYS A 251 -18.31 10.78 -3.50
C LYS A 251 -18.65 10.90 -2.02
N GLY A 252 -18.37 12.03 -1.35
CA GLY A 252 -18.66 12.20 0.09
C GLY A 252 -18.47 13.63 0.56
N ASN A 253 -18.54 13.84 1.87
CA ASN A 253 -18.23 15.14 2.48
C ASN A 253 -16.74 15.48 2.36
N LYS A 254 -16.34 16.75 2.58
CA LYS A 254 -14.92 17.13 2.54
C LYS A 254 -14.11 16.28 3.53
N PHE A 255 -12.87 15.95 3.16
CA PHE A 255 -11.92 15.32 4.06
C PHE A 255 -11.54 16.27 5.19
N VAL A 256 -11.63 15.79 6.44
CA VAL A 256 -11.28 16.55 7.65
C VAL A 256 -10.21 15.81 8.46
N PRO A 257 -9.12 16.48 8.88
CA PRO A 257 -8.10 15.90 9.76
C PRO A 257 -8.67 15.33 11.05
N GLN A 258 -8.17 14.16 11.43
CA GLN A 258 -8.52 13.45 12.66
C GLN A 258 -7.29 13.36 13.57
N GLY A 259 -7.53 13.31 14.89
CA GLY A 259 -6.46 13.20 15.89
C GLY A 259 -5.68 11.88 15.87
N ASN A 260 -6.15 10.90 15.10
CA ASN A 260 -5.52 9.60 14.93
C ASN A 260 -4.56 9.52 13.73
N GLY A 261 -4.25 10.65 13.08
CA GLY A 261 -3.31 10.70 11.96
C GLY A 261 -3.92 10.35 10.59
N SER A 262 -5.24 10.44 10.44
CA SER A 262 -5.96 10.22 9.18
C SER A 262 -6.81 11.44 8.79
N LEU A 263 -7.36 11.43 7.58
CA LEU A 263 -8.39 12.35 7.09
C LEU A 263 -9.70 11.58 6.92
N LEU A 264 -10.82 12.11 7.40
CA LEU A 264 -12.15 11.47 7.31
C LEU A 264 -13.08 12.21 6.34
N SER A 265 -13.71 11.46 5.44
CA SER A 265 -14.90 11.87 4.69
C SER A 265 -16.10 11.02 5.12
N THR A 266 -17.18 11.65 5.59
CA THR A 266 -18.44 10.97 5.92
C THR A 266 -19.40 10.95 4.72
N ASN A 267 -20.44 10.11 4.81
CA ASN A 267 -21.41 9.86 3.73
C ASN A 267 -20.70 9.52 2.41
N TYR A 268 -19.66 8.69 2.50
CA TYR A 268 -18.86 8.31 1.34
C TYR A 268 -19.55 7.18 0.59
N GLU A 269 -19.94 7.44 -0.65
CA GLU A 269 -20.61 6.50 -1.55
C GLU A 269 -19.73 5.28 -1.85
N GLY A 270 -20.33 4.10 -1.80
CA GLY A 270 -19.72 2.88 -2.34
C GLY A 270 -19.64 2.89 -3.87
N GLU A 271 -19.10 1.82 -4.44
CA GLU A 271 -19.23 1.49 -5.85
C GLU A 271 -20.61 0.90 -6.16
N GLN A 272 -21.27 0.33 -5.14
CA GLN A 272 -22.65 -0.12 -5.21
C GLN A 272 -23.56 0.66 -4.26
N GLN A 273 -24.85 0.64 -4.57
CA GLN A 273 -25.86 1.22 -3.68
C GLN A 273 -25.95 0.42 -2.36
N PRO A 274 -26.20 1.10 -1.22
CA PRO A 274 -26.46 0.46 0.07
C PRO A 274 -27.54 -0.62 -0.05
N SER A 275 -27.35 -1.71 0.69
CA SER A 275 -28.31 -2.82 0.74
C SER A 275 -29.59 -2.45 1.51
N LEU A 276 -29.49 -1.49 2.44
CA LEU A 276 -30.64 -0.93 3.15
C LEU A 276 -30.36 0.52 3.59
N GLY A 277 -31.30 1.43 3.31
CA GLY A 277 -31.21 2.83 3.75
C GLY A 277 -30.44 3.72 2.77
N GLY A 278 -29.76 4.73 3.31
CA GLY A 278 -28.97 5.70 2.54
C GLY A 278 -27.46 5.48 2.64
N VAL A 279 -26.70 6.36 2.01
CA VAL A 279 -25.23 6.36 2.05
C VAL A 279 -24.77 6.82 3.43
N LEU A 280 -24.11 5.91 4.15
CA LEU A 280 -23.68 6.08 5.54
C LEU A 280 -22.23 5.60 5.76
N GLY A 281 -21.58 5.08 4.71
CA GLY A 281 -20.17 4.72 4.73
C GLY A 281 -19.25 5.90 4.99
N ARG A 282 -18.02 5.58 5.39
CA ARG A 282 -16.97 6.55 5.70
C ARG A 282 -15.72 6.19 4.92
N ALA A 283 -15.05 7.19 4.38
CA ALA A 283 -13.71 7.01 3.82
C ALA A 283 -12.66 7.61 4.74
N TYR A 284 -11.60 6.85 4.97
CA TYR A 284 -10.40 7.35 5.62
C TYR A 284 -9.28 7.41 4.60
N LEU A 285 -8.64 8.57 4.51
CA LEU A 285 -7.41 8.76 3.77
C LEU A 285 -6.26 8.81 4.77
N ILE A 286 -5.42 7.78 4.72
CA ILE A 286 -4.22 7.59 5.54
C ILE A 286 -3.01 7.91 4.67
N VAL A 287 -2.34 9.02 4.93
CA VAL A 287 -1.22 9.47 4.09
C VAL A 287 0.09 9.21 4.79
N GLY A 288 0.74 8.09 4.48
CA GLY A 288 2.05 7.74 5.02
C GLY A 288 3.14 8.67 4.53
N LYS A 289 4.14 8.93 5.38
CA LYS A 289 5.41 9.57 4.99
C LYS A 289 6.47 8.50 4.86
N LEU A 290 6.92 8.25 3.63
CA LEU A 290 7.90 7.19 3.36
C LEU A 290 8.89 7.66 2.31
N ARG A 291 10.20 7.54 2.60
CA ARG A 291 11.28 7.93 1.68
C ARG A 291 11.14 9.36 1.12
N GLY A 292 10.70 10.29 1.98
CA GLY A 292 10.46 11.69 1.61
C GLY A 292 9.26 11.93 0.69
N GLN A 293 8.41 10.92 0.50
CA GLN A 293 7.21 10.97 -0.34
C GLN A 293 5.95 10.70 0.47
N LEU A 294 4.81 11.14 -0.08
CA LEU A 294 3.49 10.83 0.47
C LEU A 294 2.94 9.56 -0.17
N VAL A 295 2.46 8.65 0.67
CA VAL A 295 1.85 7.37 0.28
C VAL A 295 0.40 7.33 0.78
N PRO A 296 -0.56 7.76 -0.03
CA PRO A 296 -1.96 7.73 0.37
C PRO A 296 -2.57 6.33 0.21
N ILE A 297 -3.12 5.81 1.32
CA ILE A 297 -3.97 4.63 1.39
C ILE A 297 -5.38 5.10 1.72
N MET A 298 -6.36 4.68 0.94
CA MET A 298 -7.76 4.99 1.19
C MET A 298 -8.48 3.71 1.59
N ILE A 299 -9.21 3.75 2.70
CA ILE A 299 -10.14 2.68 3.08
C ILE A 299 -11.56 3.21 3.08
N ARG A 300 -12.51 2.31 2.81
CA ARG A 300 -13.92 2.53 3.08
C ARG A 300 -14.35 1.67 4.27
N VAL A 301 -14.85 2.32 5.31
CA VAL A 301 -15.49 1.67 6.45
C VAL A 301 -17.00 1.67 6.18
N GLY A 302 -17.60 0.49 6.18
CA GLY A 302 -19.05 0.34 6.02
C GLY A 302 -19.84 0.83 7.24
N TYR A 303 -21.15 0.76 7.12
CA TYR A 303 -22.12 1.08 8.15
C TYR A 303 -23.17 -0.03 8.26
N ALA A 304 -23.41 -0.50 9.49
CA ALA A 304 -24.52 -1.39 9.79
C ALA A 304 -25.13 -1.03 11.15
N ASN A 305 -26.45 -0.90 11.17
CA ASN A 305 -27.23 -0.72 12.40
C ASN A 305 -28.57 -1.42 12.25
N ALA A 306 -28.87 -2.30 13.19
CA ALA A 306 -30.12 -3.05 13.24
C ALA A 306 -31.07 -2.61 14.36
N SER A 307 -30.68 -1.62 15.17
CA SER A 307 -31.47 -1.13 16.29
C SER A 307 -32.30 0.08 15.91
N PHE A 308 -33.58 0.06 16.30
CA PHE A 308 -34.50 1.21 16.21
C PHE A 308 -34.45 2.11 17.45
N THR A 309 -33.68 1.75 18.48
CA THR A 309 -33.74 2.40 19.81
C THR A 309 -32.56 3.33 20.11
N ASN A 310 -31.52 3.34 19.26
CA ASN A 310 -30.28 4.10 19.49
C ASN A 310 -30.25 5.49 18.81
N LEU A 311 -31.39 5.98 18.30
CA LEU A 311 -31.51 7.23 17.52
C LEU A 311 -30.62 7.31 16.27
N GLN A 312 -29.93 6.22 15.91
CA GLN A 312 -29.15 6.09 14.69
C GLN A 312 -30.05 5.49 13.60
N PRO A 313 -29.82 5.83 12.32
CA PRO A 313 -30.61 5.25 11.24
C PRO A 313 -30.40 3.74 11.19
N VAL A 314 -31.48 2.97 11.06
CA VAL A 314 -31.36 1.57 10.66
C VAL A 314 -30.88 1.53 9.22
N GLY A 315 -29.86 0.72 8.92
CA GLY A 315 -29.25 0.70 7.60
C GLY A 315 -28.15 -0.34 7.45
N ALA A 316 -27.87 -0.67 6.18
CA ALA A 316 -26.79 -1.53 5.74
C ALA A 316 -26.15 -0.89 4.49
N ASP A 317 -25.17 -0.02 4.75
CA ASP A 317 -24.21 0.48 3.76
C ASP A 317 -22.87 -0.18 4.04
N ASP A 318 -22.84 -1.49 3.90
CA ASP A 318 -21.83 -2.38 4.45
C ASP A 318 -20.64 -2.61 3.53
N GLU A 319 -20.57 -1.91 2.39
CA GLU A 319 -19.41 -1.98 1.50
C GLU A 319 -18.13 -1.51 2.22
N ILE A 320 -17.11 -2.34 2.18
CA ILE A 320 -15.82 -2.13 2.84
C ILE A 320 -14.70 -2.28 1.83
N GLY A 321 -13.53 -1.72 2.10
CA GLY A 321 -12.36 -2.11 1.34
C GLY A 321 -11.19 -1.15 1.46
N ILE A 322 -10.23 -1.36 0.58
CA ILE A 322 -8.94 -0.67 0.58
C ILE A 322 -8.46 -0.42 -0.84
N GLY A 323 -7.86 0.75 -1.01
CA GLY A 323 -7.13 1.12 -2.19
C GLY A 323 -5.87 1.90 -1.82
N MET A 324 -4.98 1.98 -2.79
CA MET A 324 -3.83 2.87 -2.74
C MET A 324 -4.02 3.96 -3.78
N MET A 325 -3.45 5.13 -3.50
CA MET A 325 -3.34 6.20 -4.48
C MET A 325 -1.88 6.53 -4.75
N ALA A 326 -1.59 7.01 -5.95
CA ALA A 326 -0.28 7.52 -6.34
C ALA A 326 -0.45 8.82 -7.15
N PRO A 327 0.49 9.77 -7.05
CA PRO A 327 0.45 10.98 -7.86
C PRO A 327 0.30 10.64 -9.35
N ALA A 328 -0.51 11.40 -10.08
CA ALA A 328 -0.72 11.22 -11.52
C ALA A 328 0.46 11.78 -12.34
N VAL A 329 1.66 11.23 -12.08
CA VAL A 329 2.94 11.63 -12.69
C VAL A 329 3.57 10.40 -13.33
N SER A 330 4.05 10.54 -14.57
CA SER A 330 4.58 9.41 -15.33
C SER A 330 5.78 8.74 -14.66
N ILE A 331 5.77 7.40 -14.64
CA ILE A 331 6.84 6.58 -14.08
C ILE A 331 7.83 6.22 -15.17
N THR A 332 9.13 6.30 -14.87
CA THR A 332 10.17 5.90 -15.83
C THR A 332 10.55 4.44 -15.61
N GLN A 333 10.77 3.68 -16.68
CA GLN A 333 11.25 2.31 -16.57
C GLN A 333 12.53 2.25 -15.73
N GLY A 334 12.61 1.29 -14.80
CA GLY A 334 13.75 1.13 -13.92
C GLY A 334 13.73 1.99 -12.64
N SER A 335 12.88 3.02 -12.54
CA SER A 335 12.81 3.88 -11.34
C SER A 335 12.13 3.22 -10.14
N VAL A 336 11.50 2.06 -10.36
CA VAL A 336 10.71 1.30 -9.38
C VAL A 336 11.18 -0.17 -9.29
N ASN A 337 12.43 -0.43 -9.71
CA ASN A 337 13.02 -1.75 -9.53
C ASN A 337 13.15 -2.08 -8.05
N GLY A 338 12.94 -3.33 -7.71
CA GLY A 338 13.06 -3.82 -6.34
C GLY A 338 12.13 -4.99 -6.05
N GLU A 339 12.22 -5.46 -4.82
CA GLU A 339 11.35 -6.48 -4.25
C GLU A 339 10.43 -5.84 -3.23
N TYR A 340 9.15 -6.17 -3.36
CA TYR A 340 8.09 -5.63 -2.52
C TYR A 340 7.30 -6.78 -1.92
N VAL A 341 6.92 -6.70 -0.65
CA VAL A 341 6.10 -7.71 0.01
C VAL A 341 4.75 -7.12 0.40
N GLY A 342 3.70 -7.91 0.20
CA GLY A 342 2.34 -7.53 0.52
C GLY A 342 1.45 -8.75 0.73
N VAL A 343 0.17 -8.46 0.96
CA VAL A 343 -0.90 -9.45 1.00
C VAL A 343 -1.89 -9.09 -0.08
N ASP A 344 -2.37 -10.07 -0.82
CA ASP A 344 -3.36 -9.87 -1.87
C ASP A 344 -4.80 -10.06 -1.38
N SER A 345 -5.76 -9.72 -2.24
CA SER A 345 -7.20 -9.83 -1.97
C SER A 345 -7.70 -11.28 -1.83
N ASN A 346 -6.87 -12.28 -2.12
CA ASN A 346 -7.12 -13.70 -1.82
C ASN A 346 -6.50 -14.13 -0.48
N PHE A 347 -5.96 -13.17 0.28
CA PHE A 347 -5.26 -13.37 1.54
C PHE A 347 -3.93 -14.12 1.36
N ASP A 348 -3.31 -14.14 0.18
CA ASP A 348 -1.99 -14.76 0.01
C ASP A 348 -0.88 -13.72 0.20
N TYR A 349 0.23 -14.15 0.81
CA TYR A 349 1.45 -13.36 0.84
C TYR A 349 2.11 -13.35 -0.53
N ARG A 350 2.51 -12.18 -0.99
CA ARG A 350 3.13 -12.00 -2.32
C ARG A 350 4.40 -11.18 -2.22
N THR A 351 5.48 -11.73 -2.76
CA THR A 351 6.64 -10.93 -3.17
C THR A 351 6.46 -10.54 -4.62
N THR A 352 6.51 -9.24 -4.93
CA THR A 352 6.56 -8.72 -6.30
C THR A 352 7.97 -8.23 -6.57
N ALA A 353 8.70 -8.96 -7.42
CA ALA A 353 10.02 -8.58 -7.89
C ALA A 353 9.90 -7.84 -9.22
N LEU A 354 10.46 -6.63 -9.31
CA LEU A 354 10.36 -5.72 -10.45
C LEU A 354 11.75 -5.41 -11.01
N VAL A 355 11.97 -5.66 -12.30
CA VAL A 355 13.22 -5.32 -13.00
C VAL A 355 12.92 -4.84 -14.41
N GLY A 356 13.17 -3.56 -14.67
CA GLY A 356 13.00 -2.98 -15.99
C GLY A 356 11.53 -3.03 -16.42
N ALA A 357 11.24 -3.80 -17.48
CA ALA A 357 9.89 -3.98 -18.02
C ALA A 357 9.26 -5.33 -17.63
N ASP A 358 9.83 -6.03 -16.66
CA ASP A 358 9.37 -7.33 -16.20
C ASP A 358 9.06 -7.31 -14.71
N ALA A 359 8.06 -8.10 -14.31
CA ALA A 359 7.82 -8.41 -12.92
C ALA A 359 7.46 -9.88 -12.71
N ALA A 360 7.68 -10.36 -11.49
CA ALA A 360 7.22 -11.67 -11.04
C ALA A 360 6.54 -11.54 -9.68
N GLN A 361 5.34 -12.08 -9.55
CA GLN A 361 4.67 -12.30 -8.27
C GLN A 361 4.97 -13.72 -7.80
N LEU A 362 5.53 -13.84 -6.61
CA LEU A 362 6.02 -15.09 -6.01
C LEU A 362 5.36 -15.31 -4.65
N ASP A 363 5.25 -16.56 -4.22
CA ASP A 363 5.01 -16.90 -2.82
C ASP A 363 6.33 -16.72 -2.04
N PRO A 364 6.42 -15.79 -1.07
CA PRO A 364 7.66 -15.54 -0.34
C PRO A 364 8.15 -16.77 0.46
N PHE A 365 7.26 -17.66 0.89
CA PHE A 365 7.61 -18.86 1.67
C PHE A 365 7.86 -20.08 0.78
N ARG A 366 7.61 -19.96 -0.52
CA ARG A 366 7.87 -20.98 -1.55
C ARG A 366 8.52 -20.36 -2.78
N ALA A 367 9.45 -19.43 -2.59
CA ALA A 367 10.03 -18.64 -3.67
C ALA A 367 10.75 -19.48 -4.75
N ALA A 368 11.21 -20.68 -4.41
CA ALA A 368 11.83 -21.61 -5.36
C ALA A 368 10.81 -22.37 -6.24
N ASP A 369 9.53 -22.34 -5.91
CA ASP A 369 8.48 -23.01 -6.68
C ASP A 369 7.95 -22.11 -7.79
N ALA A 370 8.59 -22.21 -8.96
CA ALA A 370 8.22 -21.42 -10.13
C ALA A 370 6.79 -21.69 -10.62
N THR A 371 6.14 -22.80 -10.22
CA THR A 371 4.76 -23.09 -10.62
C THR A 371 3.74 -22.18 -9.93
N LEU A 372 4.13 -21.56 -8.82
CA LEU A 372 3.32 -20.57 -8.09
C LEU A 372 3.58 -19.14 -8.56
N ALA A 373 4.55 -18.94 -9.47
CA ALA A 373 4.94 -17.63 -9.94
C ALA A 373 3.98 -17.11 -11.02
N THR A 374 3.60 -15.84 -10.92
CA THR A 374 2.92 -15.13 -12.01
C THR A 374 3.88 -14.12 -12.63
N ALA A 375 4.28 -14.36 -13.87
CA ALA A 375 5.16 -13.46 -14.61
C ALA A 375 4.36 -12.41 -15.38
N LEU A 376 4.78 -11.15 -15.25
CA LEU A 376 4.13 -9.98 -15.84
C LEU A 376 5.11 -9.25 -16.76
N LYS A 377 4.56 -8.67 -17.83
CA LYS A 377 5.23 -7.66 -18.64
C LYS A 377 4.62 -6.30 -18.33
N LEU A 378 5.46 -5.29 -18.14
CA LEU A 378 5.09 -3.92 -17.84
C LEU A 378 5.22 -3.06 -19.10
N ASP A 379 4.26 -2.17 -19.31
CA ASP A 379 4.27 -1.18 -20.37
C ASP A 379 4.25 0.24 -19.77
N TYR A 380 5.35 0.95 -20.01
CA TYR A 380 5.59 2.31 -19.51
C TYR A 380 5.13 3.41 -20.47
N SER A 381 4.49 3.06 -21.60
CA SER A 381 4.00 4.04 -22.59
C SER A 381 2.93 5.00 -22.05
N GLN A 382 2.23 4.61 -20.98
CA GLN A 382 1.36 5.45 -20.13
C GLN A 382 0.41 6.39 -20.91
N THR A 383 -0.75 5.87 -21.29
CA THR A 383 -1.88 6.70 -21.76
C THR A 383 -2.50 7.54 -20.64
N THR A 384 -2.38 7.06 -19.39
CA THR A 384 -2.65 7.81 -18.16
C THR A 384 -1.34 7.93 -17.38
N ALA A 385 -0.89 9.17 -17.15
CA ALA A 385 0.34 9.43 -16.39
C ALA A 385 0.27 8.80 -14.99
N GLY A 386 1.28 8.02 -14.62
CA GLY A 386 1.38 7.33 -13.33
C GLY A 386 0.71 5.94 -13.29
N VAL A 387 0.22 5.43 -14.41
CA VAL A 387 -0.39 4.10 -14.53
C VAL A 387 0.43 3.23 -15.48
N VAL A 388 1.17 2.27 -14.93
CA VAL A 388 1.92 1.28 -15.72
C VAL A 388 1.00 0.10 -15.98
N THR A 389 0.66 -0.14 -17.24
CA THR A 389 -0.19 -1.27 -17.62
C THR A 389 0.62 -2.56 -17.60
N THR A 390 -0.05 -3.67 -17.32
CA THR A 390 0.57 -4.99 -17.32
C THR A 390 -0.19 -5.98 -18.17
N THR A 391 0.53 -6.97 -18.68
CA THR A 391 -0.03 -8.19 -19.25
C THR A 391 0.64 -9.40 -18.60
N ARG A 392 -0.13 -10.44 -18.30
CA ARG A 392 0.40 -11.73 -17.89
C ARG A 392 1.16 -12.41 -19.04
N LYS A 393 2.31 -13.04 -18.75
CA LYS A 393 3.10 -13.76 -19.77
C LYS A 393 2.49 -15.11 -20.14
N ASP A 394 1.79 -15.75 -19.21
CA ASP A 394 1.05 -17.00 -19.42
C ASP A 394 -0.30 -16.77 -20.12
N ASN A 395 -0.89 -15.58 -19.98
CA ASN A 395 -2.09 -15.20 -20.70
C ASN A 395 -2.18 -13.68 -20.94
N ALA A 396 -1.82 -13.23 -22.15
CA ALA A 396 -1.80 -11.82 -22.50
C ALA A 396 -3.18 -11.13 -22.50
N THR A 397 -4.30 -11.87 -22.43
CA THR A 397 -5.64 -11.26 -22.30
C THR A 397 -5.93 -10.77 -20.89
N ILE A 398 -5.17 -11.23 -19.89
CA ILE A 398 -5.29 -10.76 -18.51
C ILE A 398 -4.37 -9.54 -18.36
N THR A 399 -5.00 -8.40 -18.09
CA THR A 399 -4.32 -7.11 -17.95
C THR A 399 -4.47 -6.55 -16.55
N GLY A 400 -3.47 -5.80 -16.10
CA GLY A 400 -3.51 -5.08 -14.83
C GLY A 400 -2.90 -3.68 -14.92
N LYS A 401 -2.83 -3.04 -13.76
CA LYS A 401 -2.32 -1.68 -13.57
C LYS A 401 -1.48 -1.64 -12.30
N PHE A 402 -0.24 -1.20 -12.43
CA PHE A 402 0.58 -0.77 -11.32
C PHE A 402 0.56 0.75 -11.17
N MET A 403 0.62 1.19 -9.92
CA MET A 403 0.92 2.58 -9.55
C MET A 403 1.89 2.56 -8.37
N PHE A 404 2.75 3.57 -8.29
CA PHE A 404 3.88 3.58 -7.35
C PHE A 404 4.01 4.93 -6.66
N THR A 405 4.30 4.93 -5.37
CA THR A 405 4.78 6.12 -4.65
C THR A 405 5.54 5.71 -3.39
N GLY A 406 6.59 6.45 -3.05
CA GLY A 406 7.31 6.30 -1.77
C GLY A 406 7.93 4.92 -1.49
N GLY A 407 8.13 4.06 -2.49
CA GLY A 407 8.55 2.67 -2.26
C GLY A 407 7.39 1.74 -1.88
N VAL A 408 6.17 2.11 -2.20
CA VAL A 408 4.98 1.24 -2.15
C VAL A 408 4.41 1.16 -3.55
N PHE A 409 3.75 0.05 -3.86
CA PHE A 409 2.94 -0.09 -5.07
C PHE A 409 1.54 -0.58 -4.74
N GLY A 410 0.59 -0.22 -5.60
CA GLY A 410 -0.72 -0.84 -5.68
C GLY A 410 -0.87 -1.51 -7.04
N PHE A 411 -1.40 -2.73 -7.05
CA PHE A 411 -1.60 -3.51 -8.26
C PHE A 411 -3.04 -3.99 -8.33
N LEU A 412 -3.72 -3.62 -9.40
CA LEU A 412 -5.07 -4.10 -9.72
C LEU A 412 -4.99 -4.92 -11.01
N GLU A 413 -5.43 -6.16 -10.97
CA GLU A 413 -5.59 -7.03 -12.13
C GLU A 413 -7.06 -7.35 -12.34
N ASN A 414 -7.51 -7.21 -13.58
CA ASN A 414 -8.89 -7.54 -13.93
C ASN A 414 -8.98 -9.03 -14.26
N ARG A 415 -9.77 -9.78 -13.48
CA ARG A 415 -10.02 -11.21 -13.70
C ARG A 415 -11.51 -11.47 -13.89
N THR A 416 -11.82 -12.58 -14.53
CA THR A 416 -13.21 -13.04 -14.72
C THR A 416 -13.88 -13.44 -13.40
N THR A 417 -13.10 -13.73 -12.36
CA THR A 417 -13.57 -14.14 -11.02
C THR A 417 -13.71 -12.99 -10.03
N GLY A 418 -13.49 -11.74 -10.46
CA GLY A 418 -13.45 -10.56 -9.60
C GLY A 418 -12.09 -9.83 -9.65
N PRO A 419 -11.97 -8.65 -9.02
CA PRO A 419 -10.71 -7.93 -8.96
C PRO A 419 -9.66 -8.70 -8.15
N TYR A 420 -8.43 -8.74 -8.66
CA TYR A 420 -7.28 -9.08 -7.84
C TYR A 420 -6.55 -7.80 -7.47
N PHE A 421 -6.39 -7.54 -6.18
CA PHE A 421 -5.67 -6.37 -5.70
C PHE A 421 -4.57 -6.78 -4.72
N THR A 422 -3.43 -6.10 -4.78
CA THR A 422 -2.43 -6.18 -3.72
C THR A 422 -1.73 -4.83 -3.56
N VAL A 423 -1.36 -4.53 -2.32
CA VAL A 423 -0.51 -3.41 -1.96
C VAL A 423 0.76 -3.97 -1.34
N GLY A 424 1.91 -3.57 -1.87
CA GLY A 424 3.20 -4.07 -1.40
C GLY A 424 4.15 -2.93 -1.08
N ALA A 425 4.92 -3.09 0.00
CA ALA A 425 5.95 -2.15 0.41
C ALA A 425 7.33 -2.72 0.09
N PHE A 426 8.25 -1.84 -0.29
CA PHE A 426 9.61 -2.20 -0.69
C PHE A 426 10.36 -2.82 0.48
N VAL A 427 11.07 -3.90 0.17
CA VAL A 427 11.91 -4.65 1.11
C VAL A 427 13.36 -4.64 0.66
N GLN A 428 13.66 -4.71 -0.65
CA GLN A 428 15.04 -4.77 -1.16
C GLN A 428 15.24 -4.21 -2.57
#